data_AF-A0A933F8U4-F1
#
_entry.id   AF-A0A933F8U4-F1
#
_cell.length_a   1.000
_cell.length_b   1.000
_cell.length_c   1.000
_cell.angle_alpha   90.00
_cell.angle_beta   90.00
_cell.angle_gamma   90.00
#
_symmetry.space_group_name_H-M   'P 1'
#
loop_
_entity.id
_entity.type
_entity.pdbx_description
1 polymer ?
#
loop_
_entity_poly.entity_id
_entity_poly.type
_entity_poly.pdbx_seq_one_letter_code
_entity_poly.pdbx_strand_id
1 'polypeptide(L)'
;MSLAPYLNVIDATNILALGGMHPHTVREVATFNLNDFVGAPPASLHSMSVSDDGTRVYMADSRVGFYLVDSTPLATGAACDKSHVGANPCLRKVNPDPAAVLDPSPPDAGGHHSMVKVPGARPGGQVFAIGSDEVGGPTRCPWSWSRILDITSEMNPIQIATFLLPENLVGNCPRSNQKVNLGTPLEGGRFRAHNPTALKNLVVHSWYAGGLRIYDISNPYIPVEVGVFFPEAVTNTTFVSDDDENQVSLWSYPVIKDGLIYGACVILS
;
A
#
# COMPACT_ATOMS: atom_id res chain seq x y z
N MET A 1 17.87 3.42 -21.00
CA MET A 1 16.87 2.42 -20.55
C MET A 1 16.56 2.74 -19.10
N SER A 2 15.39 3.29 -18.81
CA SER A 2 14.96 3.48 -17.42
C SER A 2 14.59 2.09 -16.89
N LEU A 3 15.37 1.58 -15.94
CA LEU A 3 15.03 0.36 -15.22
C LEU A 3 13.76 0.68 -14.42
N ALA A 4 12.61 0.25 -14.91
CA ALA A 4 11.34 0.39 -14.17
C ALA A 4 11.51 -0.27 -12.79
N PRO A 5 10.91 0.28 -11.72
CA PRO A 5 10.99 -0.34 -10.40
C PRO A 5 10.48 -1.79 -10.46
N TYR A 6 11.25 -2.71 -9.87
CA TYR A 6 10.96 -4.14 -9.84
C TYR A 6 11.19 -4.69 -8.43
N LEU A 7 10.60 -5.85 -8.16
CA LEU A 7 10.76 -6.52 -6.87
C LEU A 7 12.11 -7.23 -6.84
N ASN A 8 12.91 -6.94 -5.81
CA ASN A 8 14.13 -7.68 -5.44
C ASN A 8 13.88 -8.44 -4.15
N VAL A 9 14.20 -9.73 -4.11
CA VAL A 9 14.22 -10.52 -2.88
C VAL A 9 15.66 -10.75 -2.47
N ILE A 10 15.97 -10.40 -1.22
CA ILE A 10 17.31 -10.37 -0.68
C ILE A 10 17.40 -11.34 0.50
N ASP A 11 18.32 -12.30 0.41
CA ASP A 11 18.66 -13.23 1.49
C ASP A 11 19.82 -12.66 2.31
N ALA A 12 19.57 -12.47 3.60
CA ALA A 12 20.53 -11.98 4.60
C ALA A 12 20.74 -12.97 5.76
N THR A 13 20.34 -14.23 5.61
CA THR A 13 20.29 -15.23 6.70
C THR A 13 21.66 -15.46 7.36
N ASN A 14 22.76 -15.34 6.60
CA ASN A 14 24.12 -15.61 7.08
C ASN A 14 24.89 -14.37 7.58
N ILE A 15 24.21 -13.23 7.73
CA ILE A 15 24.90 -11.96 8.04
C ILE A 15 25.61 -11.98 9.40
N LEU A 16 25.04 -12.65 10.39
CA LEU A 16 25.62 -12.77 11.74
C LEU A 16 26.54 -13.98 11.88
N ALA A 17 26.37 -15.01 11.05
CA ALA A 17 27.14 -16.25 11.13
C ALA A 17 28.58 -16.10 10.60
N LEU A 18 28.85 -15.09 9.77
CA LEU A 18 30.14 -14.90 9.08
C LEU A 18 31.10 -13.91 9.76
N GLY A 19 30.90 -13.58 11.04
CA GLY A 19 31.89 -12.82 11.81
C GLY A 19 32.14 -11.37 11.33
N GLY A 20 31.17 -10.74 10.66
CA GLY A 20 31.11 -9.30 10.50
C GLY A 20 32.03 -8.64 9.46
N MET A 21 32.74 -9.37 8.58
CA MET A 21 33.75 -8.76 7.69
C MET A 21 33.62 -8.99 6.18
N HIS A 22 32.55 -9.60 5.67
CA HIS A 22 32.43 -9.78 4.20
C HIS A 22 31.27 -8.98 3.58
N PRO A 23 31.52 -8.10 2.59
CA PRO A 23 30.48 -7.37 1.85
C PRO A 23 29.59 -8.27 0.95
N HIS A 24 29.76 -9.60 1.01
CA HIS A 24 29.02 -10.60 0.22
C HIS A 24 28.04 -11.44 1.07
N THR A 25 27.73 -11.03 2.30
CA THR A 25 26.80 -11.74 3.21
C THR A 25 25.32 -11.61 2.84
N VAL A 26 25.01 -10.72 1.90
CA VAL A 26 23.66 -10.44 1.42
C VAL A 26 23.62 -10.72 -0.07
N ARG A 27 22.62 -11.48 -0.53
CA ARG A 27 22.50 -11.86 -1.93
C ARG A 27 21.07 -11.70 -2.44
N GLU A 28 20.93 -11.21 -3.67
CA GLU A 28 19.65 -11.22 -4.36
C GLU A 28 19.34 -12.62 -4.87
N VAL A 29 18.23 -13.19 -4.39
CA VAL A 29 17.81 -14.57 -4.65
C VAL A 29 16.66 -14.68 -5.64
N ALA A 30 15.88 -13.60 -5.84
CA ALA A 30 14.83 -13.55 -6.86
C ALA A 30 14.55 -12.13 -7.32
N THR A 31 14.08 -11.98 -8.56
CA THR A 31 13.58 -10.73 -9.12
C THR A 31 12.27 -10.93 -9.86
N PHE A 32 11.37 -9.94 -9.77
CA PHE A 32 10.10 -9.94 -10.49
C PHE A 32 9.79 -8.55 -11.07
N ASN A 33 9.50 -8.50 -12.37
CA ASN A 33 9.10 -7.27 -13.06
C ASN A 33 7.92 -7.57 -13.99
N LEU A 34 6.76 -6.94 -13.73
CA LEU A 34 5.57 -7.15 -14.57
C LEU A 34 5.80 -6.73 -16.03
N ASN A 35 6.66 -5.74 -16.27
CA ASN A 35 6.94 -5.24 -17.62
C ASN A 35 7.66 -6.25 -18.53
N ASP A 36 8.21 -7.34 -17.98
CA ASP A 36 8.91 -8.35 -18.77
C ASP A 36 7.96 -9.39 -19.39
N PHE A 37 6.67 -9.37 -19.01
CA PHE A 37 5.65 -10.23 -19.57
C PHE A 37 5.02 -9.61 -20.84
N VAL A 38 5.00 -10.38 -21.93
CA VAL A 38 4.33 -9.96 -23.17
C VAL A 38 2.83 -9.77 -22.89
N GLY A 39 2.31 -8.59 -23.24
CA GLY A 39 0.90 -8.24 -23.02
C GLY A 39 0.63 -7.57 -21.66
N ALA A 40 1.66 -7.37 -20.82
CA ALA A 40 1.51 -6.59 -19.61
C ALA A 40 1.24 -5.11 -19.93
N PRO A 41 0.31 -4.44 -19.22
CA PRO A 41 0.20 -3.00 -19.26
C PRO A 41 1.46 -2.32 -18.68
N PRO A 42 1.77 -1.06 -19.06
CA PRO A 42 2.97 -0.36 -18.57
C PRO A 42 2.96 -0.19 -17.05
N ALA A 43 3.72 -1.02 -16.36
CA ALA A 43 3.72 -1.16 -14.91
C ALA A 43 4.78 -0.26 -14.25
N SER A 44 4.49 0.19 -13.04
CA SER A 44 5.38 0.98 -12.18
C SER A 44 5.14 0.57 -10.73
N LEU A 45 5.80 -0.51 -10.33
CA LEU A 45 5.70 -1.07 -8.99
C LEU A 45 6.01 0.01 -7.95
N HIS A 46 5.10 0.20 -7.02
CA HIS A 46 5.15 1.30 -6.05
C HIS A 46 5.35 0.81 -4.62
N SER A 47 4.66 -0.28 -4.25
CA SER A 47 4.88 -0.94 -2.97
C SER A 47 4.51 -2.42 -3.02
N MET A 48 4.86 -3.11 -1.95
CA MET A 48 4.52 -4.50 -1.75
C MET A 48 4.43 -4.81 -0.25
N SER A 49 3.74 -5.90 0.09
CA SER A 49 3.90 -6.58 1.37
C SER A 49 3.99 -8.08 1.17
N VAL A 50 4.39 -8.81 2.21
CA VAL A 50 4.53 -10.27 2.18
C VAL A 50 3.64 -10.88 3.25
N SER A 51 3.02 -12.01 2.92
CA SER A 51 2.31 -12.86 3.88
C SER A 51 3.22 -13.37 5.01
N ASP A 52 2.64 -13.64 6.19
CA ASP A 52 3.38 -14.13 7.36
C ASP A 52 4.18 -15.43 7.10
N ASP A 53 3.65 -16.31 6.24
CA ASP A 53 4.31 -17.56 5.85
C ASP A 53 5.29 -17.39 4.66
N GLY A 54 5.43 -16.18 4.13
CA GLY A 54 6.32 -15.86 3.02
C GLY A 54 5.86 -16.35 1.65
N THR A 55 4.71 -17.03 1.53
CA THR A 55 4.30 -17.72 0.28
C THR A 55 3.59 -16.83 -0.73
N ARG A 56 3.17 -15.63 -0.31
CA ARG A 56 2.53 -14.62 -1.14
C ARG A 56 3.16 -13.25 -0.94
N VAL A 57 3.31 -12.54 -2.05
CA VAL A 57 3.61 -11.12 -2.12
C VAL A 57 2.40 -10.38 -2.69
N TYR A 58 1.96 -9.34 -1.99
CA TYR A 58 0.85 -8.48 -2.35
C TYR A 58 1.39 -7.22 -3.00
N MET A 59 1.13 -7.03 -4.29
CA MET A 59 1.76 -5.98 -5.10
C MET A 59 0.79 -4.81 -5.28
N ALA A 60 1.29 -3.60 -5.07
CA ALA A 60 0.59 -2.37 -5.41
C ALA A 60 1.41 -1.63 -6.48
N ASP A 61 0.88 -1.65 -7.70
CA ASP A 61 1.50 -0.97 -8.83
C ASP A 61 0.77 0.32 -9.15
N SER A 62 1.50 1.43 -9.14
CA SER A 62 0.92 2.77 -9.28
C SER A 62 0.16 3.01 -10.59
N ARG A 63 0.38 2.18 -11.62
CA ARG A 63 -0.20 2.37 -12.95
C ARG A 63 -1.23 1.34 -13.35
N VAL A 64 -1.17 0.13 -12.78
CA VAL A 64 -1.96 -0.99 -13.31
C VAL A 64 -2.80 -1.70 -12.26
N GLY A 65 -2.67 -1.41 -10.97
CA GLY A 65 -3.54 -2.02 -9.96
C GLY A 65 -2.82 -2.91 -8.96
N PHE A 66 -3.65 -3.73 -8.33
CA PHE A 66 -3.25 -4.73 -7.36
C PHE A 66 -3.14 -6.11 -8.01
N TYR A 67 -2.10 -6.85 -7.67
CA TYR A 67 -1.96 -8.25 -8.07
C TYR A 67 -1.12 -9.03 -7.06
N LEU A 68 -1.19 -10.36 -7.13
CA LEU A 68 -0.47 -11.24 -6.22
C LEU A 68 0.65 -11.96 -6.97
N VAL A 69 1.76 -12.17 -6.26
CA VAL A 69 2.88 -13.00 -6.69
C VAL A 69 3.05 -14.14 -5.69
N ASP A 70 3.09 -15.37 -6.20
CA ASP A 70 3.48 -16.57 -5.48
C ASP A 70 4.99 -16.60 -5.27
N SER A 71 5.39 -16.71 -4.00
CA SER A 71 6.76 -16.81 -3.52
C SER A 71 7.00 -18.09 -2.73
N THR A 72 6.11 -19.08 -2.85
CA THR A 72 6.22 -20.39 -2.16
C THR A 72 7.58 -21.06 -2.32
N PRO A 73 8.23 -21.08 -3.51
CA PRO A 73 9.56 -21.67 -3.63
C PRO A 73 10.60 -21.04 -2.71
N LEU A 74 10.55 -19.71 -2.54
CA LEU A 74 11.45 -18.98 -1.64
C LEU A 74 11.14 -19.31 -0.17
N ALA A 75 9.87 -19.28 0.21
CA ALA A 75 9.43 -19.56 1.57
C ALA A 75 9.79 -20.97 2.04
N THR A 76 9.76 -21.93 1.12
CA THR A 76 10.04 -23.35 1.40
C THR A 76 11.49 -23.75 1.16
N GLY A 77 12.34 -22.85 0.64
CA GLY A 77 13.72 -23.15 0.26
C GLY A 77 13.83 -24.12 -0.92
N ALA A 78 12.78 -24.24 -1.75
CA ALA A 78 12.80 -25.09 -2.93
C ALA A 78 13.75 -24.51 -4.00
N ALA A 79 14.35 -25.39 -4.79
CA ALA A 79 15.15 -24.98 -5.94
C ALA A 79 14.29 -24.24 -6.96
N CYS A 80 14.71 -23.03 -7.34
CA CYS A 80 14.00 -22.18 -8.29
C CYS A 80 14.97 -21.20 -8.98
N ASP A 81 14.52 -20.67 -10.11
CA ASP A 81 15.24 -19.70 -10.90
C ASP A 81 15.07 -18.30 -10.30
N LYS A 82 16.20 -17.61 -10.13
CA LYS A 82 16.22 -16.22 -9.67
C LYS A 82 15.38 -15.28 -10.57
N SER A 83 15.39 -15.54 -11.88
CA SER A 83 14.62 -14.78 -12.86
C SER A 83 13.18 -15.29 -12.94
N HIS A 84 12.20 -14.38 -12.90
CA HIS A 84 10.78 -14.71 -13.05
C HIS A 84 10.38 -15.18 -14.47
N VAL A 85 11.22 -14.95 -15.48
CA VAL A 85 11.02 -15.49 -16.86
C VAL A 85 11.74 -16.83 -17.08
N GLY A 86 12.31 -17.43 -16.03
CA GLY A 86 12.92 -18.76 -16.07
C GLY A 86 11.91 -19.89 -16.26
N ALA A 87 12.41 -21.12 -16.38
CA ALA A 87 11.56 -22.31 -16.53
C ALA A 87 10.90 -22.73 -15.20
N ASN A 88 11.55 -22.43 -14.08
CA ASN A 88 11.07 -22.73 -12.73
C ASN A 88 11.27 -21.52 -11.79
N PRO A 89 10.59 -20.39 -12.03
CA PRO A 89 10.87 -19.14 -11.33
C PRO A 89 10.52 -19.18 -9.84
N CYS A 90 11.33 -18.49 -9.03
CA CYS A 90 11.10 -18.32 -7.59
C CYS A 90 9.87 -17.44 -7.29
N LEU A 91 9.53 -16.54 -8.21
CA LEU A 91 8.42 -15.60 -8.12
C LEU A 91 7.52 -15.77 -9.35
N ARG A 92 6.23 -16.03 -9.12
CA ARG A 92 5.24 -16.23 -10.18
C ARG A 92 4.05 -15.32 -9.96
N LYS A 93 3.60 -14.60 -10.99
CA LYS A 93 2.30 -13.91 -10.89
C LYS A 93 1.21 -14.97 -10.69
N VAL A 94 0.36 -14.81 -9.68
CA VAL A 94 -0.64 -15.83 -9.31
C VAL A 94 -1.64 -16.03 -10.45
N ASN A 95 -2.16 -14.94 -11.01
CA ASN A 95 -2.89 -15.01 -12.27
C ASN A 95 -1.87 -14.88 -13.43
N PRO A 96 -1.66 -15.93 -14.24
CA PRO A 96 -0.64 -15.95 -15.28
C PRO A 96 -0.93 -15.01 -16.45
N ASP A 97 -2.17 -14.53 -16.63
CA ASP A 97 -2.48 -13.47 -17.59
C ASP A 97 -1.82 -12.16 -17.10
N PRO A 98 -0.83 -11.59 -17.82
CA PRO A 98 -0.14 -10.38 -17.39
C PRO A 98 -1.04 -9.15 -17.26
N ALA A 99 -2.16 -9.11 -18.00
CA ALA A 99 -3.14 -8.04 -17.94
C ALA A 99 -4.15 -8.20 -16.79
N ALA A 100 -4.21 -9.37 -16.15
CA ALA A 100 -5.14 -9.62 -15.06
C ALA A 100 -4.66 -8.98 -13.75
N VAL A 101 -5.23 -7.84 -13.43
CA VAL A 101 -4.96 -6.99 -12.27
C VAL A 101 -6.27 -6.47 -11.72
N LEU A 102 -6.33 -6.12 -10.43
CA LEU A 102 -7.46 -5.37 -9.89
C LEU A 102 -7.13 -3.88 -9.95
N ASP A 103 -7.68 -3.21 -10.97
CA ASP A 103 -7.58 -1.76 -11.15
C ASP A 103 -8.98 -1.12 -11.01
N PRO A 104 -9.27 -0.45 -9.89
CA PRO A 104 -10.51 0.30 -9.70
C PRO A 104 -10.51 1.71 -10.33
N SER A 105 -9.43 2.12 -10.99
CA SER A 105 -9.28 3.44 -11.63
C SER A 105 -9.37 3.33 -13.16
N PRO A 106 -10.32 3.99 -13.85
CA PRO A 106 -11.51 4.70 -13.36
C PRO A 106 -12.65 3.76 -12.90
N PRO A 107 -13.63 4.23 -12.09
CA PRO A 107 -13.94 5.63 -11.78
C PRO A 107 -13.18 6.24 -10.61
N ASP A 108 -12.46 5.43 -9.83
CA ASP A 108 -11.72 5.94 -8.68
C ASP A 108 -10.51 6.78 -9.15
N ALA A 109 -10.06 7.70 -8.31
CA ALA A 109 -8.94 8.58 -8.61
C ALA A 109 -7.66 8.11 -7.90
N GLY A 110 -6.54 8.15 -8.61
CA GLY A 110 -5.21 7.92 -8.04
C GLY A 110 -4.47 6.75 -8.68
N GLY A 111 -3.19 6.64 -8.34
CA GLY A 111 -2.40 5.42 -8.59
C GLY A 111 -2.37 4.57 -7.33
N HIS A 112 -2.09 3.27 -7.45
CA HIS A 112 -2.13 2.36 -6.31
C HIS A 112 -0.83 2.39 -5.50
N HIS A 113 -0.96 2.48 -4.18
CA HIS A 113 0.17 2.69 -3.28
C HIS A 113 0.52 1.46 -2.46
N SER A 114 -0.40 0.90 -1.67
CA SER A 114 -0.09 -0.19 -0.74
C SER A 114 -1.09 -1.32 -0.86
N MET A 115 -0.63 -2.56 -0.61
CA MET A 115 -1.51 -3.71 -0.46
C MET A 115 -1.01 -4.57 0.70
N VAL A 116 -1.85 -4.81 1.71
CA VAL A 116 -1.48 -5.59 2.91
C VAL A 116 -2.55 -6.64 3.22
N LYS A 117 -2.16 -7.89 3.42
CA LYS A 117 -3.09 -8.96 3.81
C LYS A 117 -3.70 -8.67 5.18
N VAL A 118 -5.00 -8.91 5.32
CA VAL A 118 -5.64 -8.98 6.64
C VAL A 118 -5.29 -10.32 7.28
N PRO A 119 -4.70 -10.34 8.49
CA PRO A 119 -4.33 -11.59 9.15
C PRO A 119 -5.54 -12.46 9.51
N GLY A 120 -5.41 -13.75 9.21
CA GLY A 120 -6.40 -14.78 9.55
C GLY A 120 -7.61 -14.81 8.62
N ALA A 121 -8.04 -16.02 8.26
CA ALA A 121 -9.27 -16.21 7.51
C ALA A 121 -10.51 -15.91 8.37
N ARG A 122 -11.60 -15.49 7.71
CA ARG A 122 -12.92 -15.35 8.30
C ARG A 122 -13.70 -16.67 8.21
N PRO A 123 -14.85 -16.80 8.90
CA PRO A 123 -15.74 -17.96 8.72
C PRO A 123 -16.02 -18.22 7.25
N GLY A 124 -16.01 -19.50 6.84
CA GLY A 124 -16.13 -19.88 5.43
C GLY A 124 -14.85 -19.76 4.62
N GLY A 125 -13.71 -19.45 5.24
CA GLY A 125 -12.40 -19.42 4.58
C GLY A 125 -12.11 -18.12 3.82
N GLN A 126 -12.87 -17.06 4.05
CA GLN A 126 -12.69 -15.80 3.33
C GLN A 126 -11.39 -15.11 3.76
N VAL A 127 -10.67 -14.55 2.78
CA VAL A 127 -9.39 -13.87 2.99
C VAL A 127 -9.47 -12.48 2.38
N PHE A 128 -8.94 -11.48 3.09
CA PHE A 128 -9.02 -10.07 2.68
C PHE A 128 -7.64 -9.42 2.62
N ALA A 129 -7.54 -8.32 1.87
CA ALA A 129 -6.41 -7.41 1.86
C ALA A 129 -6.89 -5.95 1.91
N ILE A 130 -6.04 -5.07 2.41
CA ILE A 130 -6.24 -3.62 2.40
C ILE A 130 -5.42 -3.03 1.27
N GLY A 131 -6.10 -2.40 0.31
CA GLY A 131 -5.49 -1.57 -0.73
C GLY A 131 -5.50 -0.10 -0.33
N SER A 132 -4.50 0.65 -0.75
CA SER A 132 -4.48 2.12 -0.65
C SER A 132 -4.04 2.74 -1.97
N ASP A 133 -4.53 3.94 -2.25
CA ASP A 133 -4.09 4.74 -3.40
C ASP A 133 -3.25 5.94 -2.96
N GLU A 134 -2.55 6.50 -3.93
CA GLU A 134 -1.87 7.77 -3.86
C GLU A 134 -2.36 8.68 -4.99
N VAL A 135 -2.88 9.85 -4.62
CA VAL A 135 -3.28 10.91 -5.55
C VAL A 135 -2.23 12.01 -5.50
N GLY A 136 -1.62 12.30 -6.66
CA GLY A 136 -0.66 13.39 -6.82
C GLY A 136 -1.29 14.79 -6.82
N GLY A 137 -0.54 15.77 -6.32
CA GLY A 137 -0.87 17.20 -6.33
C GLY A 137 -1.86 17.65 -5.24
N PRO A 138 -1.95 18.95 -4.93
CA PRO A 138 -2.87 19.50 -3.90
C PRO A 138 -4.27 19.87 -4.44
N THR A 139 -4.55 19.66 -5.72
CA THR A 139 -5.77 20.13 -6.41
C THR A 139 -6.64 19.01 -6.98
N ARG A 140 -6.28 17.75 -6.71
CA ARG A 140 -6.89 16.58 -7.33
C ARG A 140 -7.82 15.90 -6.34
N CYS A 141 -9.12 16.17 -6.51
CA CYS A 141 -10.20 15.58 -5.72
C CYS A 141 -11.14 14.78 -6.66
N PRO A 142 -11.62 13.56 -6.30
CA PRO A 142 -11.42 12.89 -5.01
C PRO A 142 -9.95 12.52 -4.75
N TRP A 143 -9.59 12.59 -3.48
CA TRP A 143 -8.31 12.19 -2.92
C TRP A 143 -8.15 10.68 -2.92
N SER A 144 -7.03 10.20 -2.37
CA SER A 144 -6.76 8.77 -2.28
C SER A 144 -7.89 8.00 -1.61
N TRP A 145 -7.93 6.71 -1.90
CA TRP A 145 -8.90 5.77 -1.38
C TRP A 145 -8.13 4.76 -0.51
N SER A 146 -8.78 4.26 0.53
CA SER A 146 -8.41 2.97 1.10
C SER A 146 -9.53 1.98 0.81
N ARG A 147 -9.20 0.70 0.64
CA ARG A 147 -10.13 -0.30 0.12
C ARG A 147 -9.96 -1.62 0.84
N ILE A 148 -11.04 -2.39 0.90
CA ILE A 148 -11.00 -3.80 1.30
C ILE A 148 -11.21 -4.63 0.04
N LEU A 149 -10.27 -5.54 -0.18
CA LEU A 149 -10.23 -6.47 -1.30
C LEU A 149 -10.52 -7.86 -0.76
N ASP A 150 -11.54 -8.53 -1.30
CA ASP A 150 -11.72 -9.97 -1.12
C ASP A 150 -10.76 -10.70 -2.05
N ILE A 151 -9.82 -11.43 -1.45
CA ILE A 151 -8.77 -12.18 -2.13
C ILE A 151 -8.93 -13.68 -1.89
N THR A 152 -10.14 -14.13 -1.49
CA THR A 152 -10.43 -15.56 -1.29
C THR A 152 -10.15 -16.37 -2.56
N SER A 153 -10.46 -15.80 -3.72
CA SER A 153 -9.97 -16.27 -5.02
C SER A 153 -8.79 -15.41 -5.46
N GLU A 154 -7.56 -15.89 -5.25
CA GLU A 154 -6.35 -15.12 -5.55
C GLU A 154 -6.19 -14.79 -7.05
N MET A 155 -6.80 -15.59 -7.94
CA MET A 155 -6.81 -15.31 -9.39
C MET A 155 -7.83 -14.25 -9.80
N ASN A 156 -8.83 -13.97 -8.96
CA ASN A 156 -9.90 -13.01 -9.25
C ASN A 156 -10.24 -12.20 -7.98
N PRO A 157 -9.32 -11.35 -7.50
CA PRO A 157 -9.58 -10.47 -6.38
C PRO A 157 -10.65 -9.44 -6.74
N ILE A 158 -11.52 -9.11 -5.80
CA ILE A 158 -12.58 -8.11 -6.00
C ILE A 158 -12.57 -7.08 -4.88
N GLN A 159 -12.87 -5.83 -5.22
CA GLN A 159 -13.10 -4.78 -4.24
C GLN A 159 -14.49 -4.93 -3.63
N ILE A 160 -14.58 -4.92 -2.30
CA ILE A 160 -15.86 -5.10 -1.58
C ILE A 160 -16.26 -3.90 -0.73
N ALA A 161 -15.31 -3.04 -0.36
CA ALA A 161 -15.57 -1.83 0.40
C ALA A 161 -14.50 -0.78 0.14
N THR A 162 -14.84 0.48 0.39
CA THR A 162 -13.94 1.62 0.30
C THR A 162 -14.07 2.50 1.54
N PHE A 163 -12.97 3.14 1.89
CA PHE A 163 -12.87 4.19 2.88
C PHE A 163 -12.44 5.47 2.19
N LEU A 164 -13.28 6.48 2.37
CA LEU A 164 -13.04 7.83 1.91
C LEU A 164 -12.98 8.71 3.14
N LEU A 165 -12.08 9.69 3.12
CA LEU A 165 -12.10 10.70 4.15
C LEU A 165 -13.30 11.66 3.95
N PRO A 166 -13.79 12.33 5.01
CA PRO A 166 -14.81 13.36 4.89
C PRO A 166 -14.49 14.47 3.87
N GLU A 167 -13.21 14.71 3.58
CA GLU A 167 -12.72 15.64 2.57
C GLU A 167 -13.12 15.26 1.13
N ASN A 168 -13.46 13.99 0.89
CA ASN A 168 -13.98 13.51 -0.39
C ASN A 168 -15.49 13.75 -0.56
N LEU A 169 -16.20 14.25 0.46
CA LEU A 169 -17.61 14.63 0.31
C LEU A 169 -17.73 15.74 -0.73
N VAL A 170 -18.79 15.69 -1.56
CA VAL A 170 -18.99 16.65 -2.68
C VAL A 170 -18.93 18.11 -2.23
N GLY A 171 -19.41 18.43 -1.03
CA GLY A 171 -19.35 19.79 -0.47
C GLY A 171 -17.95 20.26 -0.07
N ASN A 172 -17.06 19.30 0.23
CA ASN A 172 -15.67 19.52 0.66
C ASN A 172 -14.67 19.36 -0.50
N CYS A 173 -15.13 18.80 -1.62
CA CYS A 173 -14.34 18.44 -2.78
C CYS A 173 -14.64 19.40 -3.94
N PRO A 174 -14.00 20.58 -4.02
CA PRO A 174 -14.27 21.55 -5.08
C PRO A 174 -13.90 20.99 -6.46
N ARG A 175 -14.60 21.48 -7.49
CA ARG A 175 -14.28 21.15 -8.88
C ARG A 175 -12.88 21.66 -9.23
N SER A 176 -12.21 20.96 -10.15
CA SER A 176 -10.78 21.04 -10.48
C SER A 176 -10.11 22.41 -10.33
N ASN A 177 -8.85 22.41 -9.84
CA ASN A 177 -7.93 23.55 -9.70
C ASN A 177 -8.20 24.50 -8.54
N GLN A 178 -9.05 24.13 -7.58
CA GLN A 178 -9.17 24.85 -6.31
C GLN A 178 -8.58 24.02 -5.17
N LYS A 179 -7.86 24.67 -4.25
CA LYS A 179 -7.47 24.04 -2.99
C LYS A 179 -8.75 23.66 -2.24
N VAL A 180 -8.69 22.53 -1.55
CA VAL A 180 -9.81 22.04 -0.74
C VAL A 180 -10.03 23.01 0.41
N ASN A 181 -11.20 23.66 0.40
CA ASN A 181 -11.64 24.55 1.47
C ASN A 181 -12.55 23.76 2.40
N LEU A 182 -11.98 23.30 3.50
CA LEU A 182 -12.67 22.49 4.50
C LEU A 182 -13.29 23.31 5.63
N GLY A 183 -12.98 24.61 5.71
CA GLY A 183 -13.25 25.40 6.91
C GLY A 183 -12.57 24.85 8.17
N THR A 184 -11.50 24.06 8.02
CA THR A 184 -10.72 23.43 9.09
C THR A 184 -9.24 23.81 8.98
N PRO A 185 -8.43 23.59 10.03
CA PRO A 185 -6.97 23.73 9.93
C PRO A 185 -6.33 22.88 8.83
N LEU A 186 -7.02 21.87 8.28
CA LEU A 186 -6.48 21.00 7.22
C LEU A 186 -6.66 21.59 5.81
N GLU A 187 -7.06 22.86 5.69
CA GLU A 187 -7.22 23.56 4.41
C GLU A 187 -5.94 23.49 3.56
N GLY A 188 -6.08 23.11 2.29
CA GLY A 188 -4.94 22.92 1.38
C GLY A 188 -4.11 21.65 1.63
N GLY A 189 -4.50 20.80 2.58
CA GLY A 189 -3.82 19.55 2.90
C GLY A 189 -3.76 18.55 1.74
N ARG A 190 -2.70 17.73 1.71
CA ARG A 190 -2.60 16.56 0.82
C ARG A 190 -3.16 15.34 1.54
N PHE A 191 -4.15 14.67 0.94
CA PHE A 191 -4.82 13.53 1.55
C PHE A 191 -4.44 12.23 0.83
N ARG A 192 -3.26 11.68 1.16
CA ARG A 192 -2.73 10.45 0.56
C ARG A 192 -2.63 9.30 1.58
N ALA A 193 -3.19 8.15 1.24
CA ALA A 193 -3.25 6.95 2.07
C ALA A 193 -2.01 6.07 1.88
N HIS A 194 -1.25 5.83 2.95
CA HIS A 194 0.04 5.14 2.89
C HIS A 194 0.13 4.02 3.91
N ASN A 195 0.67 2.89 3.47
CA ASN A 195 1.17 1.76 4.25
C ASN A 195 0.27 1.39 5.46
N PRO A 196 -0.95 0.87 5.24
CA PRO A 196 -1.81 0.44 6.32
C PRO A 196 -1.19 -0.74 7.09
N THR A 197 -1.49 -0.82 8.38
CA THR A 197 -1.25 -2.01 9.20
C THR A 197 -2.57 -2.65 9.52
N ALA A 198 -2.76 -3.88 9.03
CA ALA A 198 -3.98 -4.65 9.21
C ALA A 198 -3.84 -5.64 10.37
N LEU A 199 -4.78 -5.56 11.31
CA LEU A 199 -5.09 -6.62 12.26
C LEU A 199 -6.31 -7.40 11.76
N LYS A 200 -6.63 -8.51 12.42
CA LYS A 200 -7.77 -9.35 12.03
C LYS A 200 -9.07 -8.54 11.90
N ASN A 201 -9.37 -7.66 12.87
CA ASN A 201 -10.62 -6.89 12.91
C ASN A 201 -10.43 -5.38 12.80
N LEU A 202 -9.19 -4.89 12.76
CA LEU A 202 -8.90 -3.46 12.75
C LEU A 202 -7.90 -3.15 11.65
N VAL A 203 -8.02 -1.99 11.03
CA VAL A 203 -7.01 -1.44 10.12
C VAL A 203 -6.58 -0.10 10.68
N VAL A 204 -5.27 0.07 10.87
CA VAL A 204 -4.68 1.35 11.22
C VAL A 204 -3.97 1.88 9.98
N HIS A 205 -4.37 3.05 9.52
CA HIS A 205 -3.92 3.61 8.25
C HIS A 205 -3.37 5.02 8.46
N SER A 206 -2.12 5.24 8.08
CA SER A 206 -1.56 6.58 7.95
C SER A 206 -2.09 7.25 6.69
N TRP A 207 -2.55 8.47 6.87
CA TRP A 207 -2.97 9.36 5.82
C TRP A 207 -2.29 10.70 6.07
N TYR A 208 -1.74 11.35 5.04
CA TYR A 208 -0.92 12.57 5.21
C TYR A 208 -1.56 13.66 6.09
N ALA A 209 -2.26 14.64 5.50
CA ALA A 209 -3.03 15.61 6.27
C ALA A 209 -4.27 14.97 6.90
N GLY A 210 -4.68 13.80 6.41
CA GLY A 210 -5.81 13.03 6.92
C GLY A 210 -5.56 12.39 8.28
N GLY A 211 -4.33 12.40 8.80
CA GLY A 211 -4.01 11.84 10.08
C GLY A 211 -3.95 10.31 10.10
N LEU A 212 -3.88 9.74 11.31
CA LEU A 212 -4.01 8.31 11.53
C LEU A 212 -5.50 7.95 11.64
N ARG A 213 -5.93 6.97 10.85
CA ARG A 213 -7.32 6.47 10.84
C ARG A 213 -7.35 5.03 11.31
N ILE A 214 -8.36 4.70 12.12
CA ILE A 214 -8.60 3.35 12.63
C ILE A 214 -9.98 2.91 12.17
N TYR A 215 -10.03 1.80 11.43
CA TYR A 215 -11.27 1.23 10.91
C TYR A 215 -11.53 -0.14 11.52
N ASP A 216 -12.74 -0.36 12.04
CA ASP A 216 -13.27 -1.68 12.35
C ASP A 216 -13.70 -2.38 11.06
N ILE A 217 -13.08 -3.52 10.82
CA ILE A 217 -13.32 -4.41 9.69
C ILE A 217 -13.85 -5.77 10.15
N SER A 218 -14.42 -5.86 11.36
CA SER A 218 -15.05 -7.10 11.87
C SER A 218 -16.09 -7.63 10.89
N ASN A 219 -16.82 -6.73 10.23
CA ASN A 219 -17.52 -7.01 8.98
C ASN A 219 -16.83 -6.26 7.82
N PRO A 220 -16.05 -6.96 6.96
CA PRO A 220 -15.29 -6.32 5.89
C PRO A 220 -16.16 -5.75 4.76
N TYR A 221 -17.45 -6.09 4.70
CA TYR A 221 -18.40 -5.53 3.74
C TYR A 221 -19.02 -4.22 4.21
N ILE A 222 -18.94 -3.93 5.51
CA ILE A 222 -19.51 -2.73 6.13
C ILE A 222 -18.51 -2.21 7.17
N PRO A 223 -17.34 -1.73 6.74
CA PRO A 223 -16.35 -1.30 7.69
C PRO A 223 -16.68 0.09 8.25
N VAL A 224 -16.20 0.40 9.46
CA VAL A 224 -16.59 1.60 10.21
C VAL A 224 -15.35 2.29 10.77
N GLU A 225 -15.24 3.61 10.62
CA GLU A 225 -14.19 4.39 11.29
C GLU A 225 -14.47 4.47 12.80
N VAL A 226 -13.53 4.00 13.61
CA VAL A 226 -13.65 3.91 15.07
C VAL A 226 -12.59 4.73 15.82
N GLY A 227 -11.66 5.37 15.11
CA GLY A 227 -10.67 6.24 15.71
C GLY A 227 -9.97 7.13 14.69
N VAL A 228 -9.65 8.36 15.11
CA VAL A 228 -8.91 9.34 14.32
C VAL A 228 -7.91 10.04 15.23
N PHE A 229 -6.68 10.23 14.75
CA PHE A 229 -5.67 11.04 15.41
C PHE A 229 -5.01 11.97 14.41
N PHE A 230 -4.94 13.26 14.76
CA PHE A 230 -4.17 14.26 14.03
C PHE A 230 -2.97 14.67 14.87
N PRO A 231 -1.75 14.70 14.32
CA PRO A 231 -0.62 15.29 15.02
C PRO A 231 -0.89 16.78 15.24
N GLU A 232 -0.57 17.30 16.43
CA GLU A 232 -0.64 18.75 16.65
C GLU A 232 0.34 19.45 15.71
N ALA A 233 -0.11 20.54 15.09
CA ALA A 233 0.77 21.46 14.39
C ALA A 233 1.79 22.01 15.39
N VAL A 234 3.08 21.82 15.09
CA VAL A 234 4.13 22.47 15.89
C VAL A 234 3.94 23.98 15.72
N THR A 235 3.83 24.70 16.84
CA THR A 235 3.62 26.16 16.87
C THR A 235 4.51 26.86 15.83
N ASN A 236 3.90 27.64 14.94
CA ASN A 236 4.44 28.32 13.74
C ASN A 236 4.33 27.60 12.39
N THR A 237 3.77 26.40 12.27
CA THR A 237 3.37 25.88 10.96
C THR A 237 2.03 26.48 10.54
N THR A 238 2.03 27.42 9.59
CA THR A 238 0.82 27.74 8.84
C THR A 238 0.51 26.55 7.93
N PHE A 239 -0.67 25.95 8.07
CA PHE A 239 -1.17 24.88 7.18
C PHE A 239 -1.23 25.28 5.69
N VAL A 240 -0.95 26.55 5.39
CA VAL A 240 -0.96 27.13 4.06
C VAL A 240 0.33 27.92 3.83
N SER A 241 1.30 27.31 3.16
CA SER A 241 2.14 28.02 2.20
C SER A 241 1.88 27.43 0.81
N ASP A 242 1.96 28.29 -0.21
CA ASP A 242 1.75 27.90 -1.61
C ASP A 242 2.83 26.94 -2.15
N ASP A 243 3.90 26.74 -1.39
CA ASP A 243 4.97 25.77 -1.64
C ASP A 243 4.88 24.59 -0.66
N ASP A 244 5.23 23.42 -1.19
CA ASP A 244 5.15 22.02 -0.72
C ASP A 244 5.61 21.69 0.72
N GLU A 245 5.99 22.66 1.54
CA GLU A 245 6.94 22.46 2.64
C GLU A 245 6.45 22.98 4.00
N ASN A 246 5.14 22.93 4.33
CA ASN A 246 4.67 23.23 5.70
C ASN A 246 3.42 22.44 6.11
N GLN A 247 3.34 21.15 5.75
CA GLN A 247 2.19 20.30 6.11
C GLN A 247 2.59 19.14 7.03
N VAL A 248 1.88 19.04 8.14
CA VAL A 248 1.87 17.88 9.03
C VAL A 248 1.38 16.66 8.24
N SER A 249 2.27 15.69 8.00
CA SER A 249 1.96 14.50 7.21
C SER A 249 2.33 13.22 7.96
N LEU A 250 1.34 12.36 8.21
CA LEU A 250 1.59 10.99 8.67
C LEU A 250 1.78 10.06 7.45
N TRP A 251 2.95 9.43 7.35
CA TRP A 251 3.33 8.62 6.18
C TRP A 251 3.67 7.17 6.53
N SER A 252 4.44 6.91 7.58
CA SER A 252 4.98 5.56 7.82
C SER A 252 3.92 4.51 8.13
N TYR A 253 4.24 3.23 7.86
CA TYR A 253 3.46 2.10 8.36
C TYR A 253 3.25 2.20 9.89
N PRO A 254 2.00 2.20 10.39
CA PRO A 254 1.75 2.28 11.82
C PRO A 254 2.19 1.00 12.54
N VAL A 255 3.14 1.07 13.45
CA VAL A 255 3.56 -0.11 14.24
C VAL A 255 2.70 -0.21 15.49
N ILE A 256 2.11 -1.37 15.74
CA ILE A 256 1.23 -1.60 16.90
C ILE A 256 1.95 -2.50 17.89
N LYS A 257 2.07 -2.04 19.14
CA LYS A 257 2.71 -2.80 20.22
C LYS A 257 2.07 -2.49 21.56
N ASP A 258 1.58 -3.52 22.24
CA ASP A 258 1.05 -3.48 23.61
C ASP A 258 -0.02 -2.37 23.83
N GLY A 259 -0.89 -2.19 22.83
CA GLY A 259 -1.98 -1.19 22.85
C GLY A 259 -1.57 0.22 22.38
N LEU A 260 -0.29 0.43 22.06
CA LEU A 260 0.23 1.68 21.53
C LEU A 260 0.39 1.60 20.01
N ILE A 261 0.23 2.74 19.35
CA ILE A 261 0.42 2.92 17.91
C ILE A 261 1.57 3.91 17.71
N TYR A 262 2.60 3.47 17.00
CA TYR A 262 3.76 4.26 16.64
C TYR A 262 3.66 4.64 15.17
N GLY A 263 3.84 5.92 14.86
CA GLY A 263 3.85 6.43 13.49
C GLY A 263 4.78 7.64 13.36
N ALA A 264 5.37 7.80 12.18
CA ALA A 264 6.21 8.93 11.84
C ALA A 264 5.37 10.04 11.22
N CYS A 265 5.38 11.18 11.89
CA CYS A 265 4.86 12.43 11.38
C CYS A 265 6.04 13.26 10.85
N VAL A 266 5.95 13.70 9.60
CA VAL A 266 6.91 14.62 9.01
C VAL A 266 6.27 15.99 8.93
N ILE A 267 7.03 16.99 9.35
CA ILE A 267 6.78 18.40 9.03
C ILE A 267 7.88 18.72 8.04
N LEU A 268 7.51 18.80 6.76
CA LEU A 268 8.38 19.43 5.78
C LEU A 268 8.43 20.91 6.17
N SER A 269 9.62 21.51 6.19
CA SER A 269 9.91 22.91 6.52
C SER A 269 10.85 23.48 5.48
#